data_AF-A0A1P8YMS5-F1
#
_entry.id   AF-A0A1P8YMS5-F1
#
_cell.length_a   1.000
_cell.length_b   1.000
_cell.length_c   1.000
_cell.angle_alpha   90.00
_cell.angle_beta   90.00
_cell.angle_gamma   90.00
#
_symmetry.space_group_name_H-M   'P 1'
#
loop_
_entity.id
_entity.type
_entity.pdbx_description
1 polymer ?
#
loop_
_entity_poly.entity_id
_entity_poly.type
_entity_poly.pdbx_seq_one_letter_code
_entity_poly.pdbx_strand_id
1 'polypeptide(L)'
;MNRERAANMIELGQMTPHGQALIDVAKAAGTWQVVPDDGAELPDDLREPLHRNEAARANFEGFPPSSKRLILEWIATAKRPETRQRRIDRTVELAAVNIRANHPGVRAGAGALPHSVAV
;
A
#
# COMPACT_ATOMS: atom_id res chain seq x y z
N MET A 1 2.75 -0.29 12.56
CA MET A 1 2.77 1.13 13.01
C MET A 1 1.52 1.61 13.78
N ASN A 2 0.29 1.69 13.23
CA ASN A 2 -0.87 2.22 14.00
C ASN A 2 -1.40 1.27 15.09
N ARG A 3 -1.41 -0.05 14.85
CA ARG A 3 -1.94 -1.03 15.80
C ARG A 3 -0.93 -1.44 16.87
N GLU A 4 0.36 -1.46 16.56
CA GLU A 4 1.45 -1.59 17.55
C GLU A 4 1.48 -0.39 18.50
N ARG A 5 1.28 0.83 17.99
CA ARG A 5 1.12 2.02 18.83
C ARG A 5 -0.12 1.91 19.71
N ALA A 6 -1.23 1.41 19.18
CA ALA A 6 -2.43 1.16 19.97
C ALA A 6 -2.21 0.10 21.07
N ALA A 7 -1.51 -1.00 20.76
CA ALA A 7 -1.14 -2.02 21.74
C ALA A 7 -0.25 -1.45 22.86
N ASN A 8 0.79 -0.70 22.49
CA ASN A 8 1.65 -0.03 23.47
C ASN A 8 0.87 0.98 24.33
N MET A 9 -0.06 1.74 23.76
CA MET A 9 -0.91 2.65 24.54
C MET A 9 -1.85 1.91 25.50
N ILE A 10 -2.33 0.72 25.15
CA ILE A 10 -3.13 -0.13 26.05
C ILE A 10 -2.26 -0.66 27.19
N GLU A 11 -1.08 -1.22 26.87
CA GLU A 11 -0.14 -1.75 27.86
C GLU A 11 0.38 -0.68 28.82
N LEU A 12 0.62 0.54 28.32
CA LEU A 12 1.05 1.69 29.12
C LEU A 12 -0.10 2.41 29.83
N GLY A 13 -1.35 1.96 29.68
CA GLY A 13 -2.53 2.61 30.27
C GLY A 13 -2.84 4.01 29.72
N GLN A 14 -2.25 4.37 28.59
CA GLN A 14 -2.40 5.66 27.91
C GLN A 14 -3.53 5.65 26.87
N MET A 15 -4.25 4.55 26.74
CA MET A 15 -5.36 4.41 25.81
C MET A 15 -6.55 5.28 26.26
N THR A 16 -7.11 6.03 25.31
CA THR A 16 -8.31 6.83 25.57
C THR A 16 -9.59 6.02 25.33
N PRO A 17 -10.71 6.36 26.00
CA PRO A 17 -11.99 5.69 25.76
C PRO A 17 -12.44 5.74 24.29
N HIS A 18 -12.14 6.84 23.59
CA HIS A 18 -12.43 6.98 22.17
C HIS A 18 -11.56 6.08 21.29
N GLY A 19 -10.26 5.98 21.59
CA GLY A 19 -9.35 5.06 20.90
C GLY A 19 -9.73 3.59 21.13
N GLN A 20 -10.14 3.24 22.34
CA GLN A 20 -10.62 1.91 22.69
C GLN A 20 -11.90 1.55 21.92
N ALA A 21 -12.88 2.47 21.85
CA ALA A 21 -14.10 2.25 21.07
C ALA A 21 -13.84 1.98 19.58
N LEU A 22 -12.86 2.66 18.97
CA LEU A 22 -12.47 2.42 17.58
C LEU A 22 -11.84 1.01 17.40
N ILE A 23 -11.09 0.54 18.39
CA ILE A 23 -10.51 -0.81 18.40
C ILE A 23 -11.62 -1.86 18.54
N ASP A 24 -12.60 -1.62 19.41
CA ASP A 24 -13.72 -2.54 19.62
C ASP A 24 -14.65 -2.60 18.39
N VAL A 25 -14.89 -1.47 17.72
CA VAL A 25 -15.59 -1.44 16.42
C VAL A 25 -14.80 -2.23 15.36
N ALA A 26 -13.48 -2.05 15.28
CA ALA A 26 -12.64 -2.78 14.33
C ALA A 26 -12.61 -4.29 14.60
N LYS A 27 -12.63 -4.70 15.87
CA LYS A 27 -12.75 -6.10 16.32
C LYS A 27 -14.11 -6.68 15.97
N ALA A 28 -15.20 -5.98 16.28
CA ALA A 28 -16.56 -6.40 15.97
C ALA A 28 -16.79 -6.53 14.46
N ALA A 29 -16.16 -5.67 13.65
CA ALA A 29 -16.21 -5.72 12.19
C ALA A 29 -15.31 -6.82 11.57
N GLY A 30 -14.54 -7.58 12.37
CA GLY A 30 -13.62 -8.62 11.87
C GLY A 30 -12.41 -8.08 11.09
N THR A 31 -12.24 -6.75 11.06
CA THR A 31 -11.12 -6.06 10.40
C THR A 31 -9.87 -5.96 11.28
N TRP A 32 -10.01 -6.30 12.56
CA TRP A 32 -8.91 -6.44 13.51
C TRP A 32 -8.25 -7.82 13.35
N GLN A 33 -7.34 -7.94 12.39
CA GLN A 33 -6.46 -9.10 12.29
C GLN A 33 -5.05 -8.74 12.77
N VAL A 34 -4.56 -9.50 13.75
CA VAL A 34 -3.13 -9.64 14.06
C VAL A 34 -2.59 -10.68 13.07
N VAL A 35 -2.47 -10.29 11.81
CA VAL A 35 -1.67 -11.08 10.88
C VAL A 35 -0.24 -10.58 11.08
N PRO A 36 0.72 -11.47 11.35
CA PRO A 36 2.11 -11.07 11.23
C PRO A 36 2.35 -10.45 9.85
N ASP A 37 3.24 -9.46 9.78
CA ASP A 37 3.64 -8.76 8.56
C ASP A 37 4.48 -9.70 7.68
N ASP A 38 4.02 -10.93 7.46
CA ASP A 38 4.63 -11.86 6.52
C ASP A 38 4.09 -11.44 5.16
N GLY A 39 4.82 -10.52 4.54
CA GLY A 39 4.44 -9.75 3.36
C GLY A 39 3.42 -10.46 2.46
N ALA A 40 2.28 -9.80 2.25
CA ALA A 40 1.37 -10.14 1.17
C ALA A 40 2.21 -10.43 -0.07
N GLU A 41 2.28 -11.71 -0.45
CA GLU A 41 3.31 -12.23 -1.33
C GLU A 41 3.32 -11.39 -2.60
N LEU A 42 4.43 -10.66 -2.82
CA LEU A 42 4.52 -9.68 -3.89
C LEU A 42 4.31 -10.43 -5.20
N PRO A 43 3.28 -10.12 -6.00
CA PRO A 43 3.01 -10.84 -7.23
C PRO A 43 4.21 -10.83 -8.17
N ASP A 44 4.53 -11.95 -8.82
CA ASP A 44 5.71 -12.07 -9.68
C ASP A 44 5.74 -10.99 -10.77
N ASP A 45 4.57 -10.68 -11.32
CA ASP A 45 4.35 -9.66 -12.35
C ASP A 45 4.55 -8.22 -11.87
N LEU A 46 4.52 -7.97 -10.55
CA LEU A 46 4.95 -6.70 -9.95
C LEU A 46 6.40 -6.74 -9.48
N ARG A 47 6.88 -7.90 -9.04
CA ARG A 47 8.25 -8.09 -8.53
C ARG A 47 9.29 -7.84 -9.62
N GLU A 48 9.13 -8.45 -10.79
CA GLU A 48 10.06 -8.30 -11.91
C GLU A 48 10.24 -6.82 -12.35
N PRO A 49 9.17 -6.05 -12.61
CA PRO A 49 9.29 -4.63 -12.94
C PRO A 49 9.93 -3.78 -11.84
N LEU A 50 9.67 -4.09 -10.56
CA LEU A 50 10.33 -3.40 -9.45
C LEU A 50 11.84 -3.70 -9.42
N HIS A 51 12.27 -4.95 -9.62
CA HIS A 51 13.70 -5.27 -9.67
C HIS A 51 14.43 -4.60 -10.83
N ARG A 52 13.73 -4.36 -11.95
CA ARG A 52 14.30 -3.61 -13.10
C ARG A 52 14.50 -2.11 -12.81
N ASN A 53 13.92 -1.58 -11.73
CA ASN A 53 14.06 -0.18 -11.34
C ASN A 53 14.42 -0.08 -9.84
N GLU A 54 15.72 0.03 -9.56
CA GLU A 54 16.25 0.02 -8.19
C GLU A 54 15.65 1.12 -7.30
N ALA A 55 15.44 2.32 -7.85
CA ALA A 55 14.81 3.43 -7.13
C ALA A 55 13.35 3.12 -6.78
N ALA A 56 12.59 2.56 -7.71
CA ALA A 56 11.21 2.14 -7.47
C ALA A 56 11.14 1.04 -6.40
N ARG A 57 12.03 0.05 -6.47
CA ARG A 57 12.13 -1.02 -5.46
C ARG A 57 12.41 -0.46 -4.08
N ALA A 58 13.47 0.32 -3.91
CA ALA A 58 13.87 0.86 -2.62
C ALA A 58 12.76 1.73 -1.99
N ASN A 59 12.12 2.58 -2.79
CA ASN A 59 10.99 3.39 -2.35
C ASN A 59 9.77 2.54 -1.98
N PHE A 60 9.42 1.55 -2.80
CA PHE A 60 8.28 0.66 -2.55
C PHE A 60 8.48 -0.18 -1.28
N GLU A 61 9.69 -0.69 -1.05
CA GLU A 61 10.07 -1.39 0.17
C GLU A 61 9.98 -0.49 1.41
N GLY A 62 10.32 0.80 1.27
CA GLY A 62 10.20 1.81 2.32
C GLY A 62 8.76 2.31 2.58
N PHE A 63 7.78 1.98 1.73
CA PHE A 63 6.40 2.43 1.95
C PHE A 63 5.78 1.80 3.22
N PRO A 64 4.84 2.49 3.88
CA PRO A 64 4.12 1.89 5.01
C PRO A 64 3.35 0.63 4.57
N PRO A 65 3.24 -0.41 5.43
CA PRO A 65 2.52 -1.64 5.09
C PRO A 65 1.09 -1.43 4.59
N SER A 66 0.37 -0.44 5.14
CA SER A 66 -0.98 -0.07 4.69
C SER A 66 -1.00 0.46 3.25
N SER A 67 0.05 1.19 2.84
CA SER A 67 0.17 1.72 1.48
C SER A 67 0.49 0.59 0.50
N LYS A 68 1.42 -0.31 0.85
CA LYS A 68 1.71 -1.50 0.04
C LYS A 68 0.44 -2.34 -0.15
N ARG A 69 -0.29 -2.62 0.94
CA ARG A 69 -1.56 -3.36 0.89
C ARG A 69 -2.59 -2.70 -0.02
N LEU A 70 -2.81 -1.40 0.10
CA LEU A 70 -3.75 -0.66 -0.77
C LEU A 70 -3.39 -0.77 -2.25
N ILE A 71 -2.09 -0.71 -2.57
CA ILE A 71 -1.58 -0.84 -3.93
C ILE A 71 -1.79 -2.28 -4.45
N LEU A 72 -1.47 -3.29 -3.65
CA LEU A 72 -1.65 -4.70 -4.00
C LEU A 72 -3.12 -5.06 -4.20
N GLU A 73 -4.01 -4.63 -3.30
CA GLU A 73 -5.47 -4.80 -3.45
C GLU A 73 -5.98 -4.08 -4.70
N TRP A 74 -5.47 -2.89 -5.00
CA TRP A 74 -5.80 -2.19 -6.23
C TRP A 74 -5.34 -2.97 -7.47
N ILE A 75 -4.15 -3.55 -7.48
CA ILE A 75 -3.71 -4.38 -8.62
C ILE A 75 -4.56 -5.67 -8.71
N ALA A 76 -4.84 -6.32 -7.58
CA ALA A 76 -5.61 -7.57 -7.51
C ALA A 76 -7.07 -7.42 -7.99
N THR A 77 -7.70 -6.26 -7.76
CA THR A 77 -9.08 -6.00 -8.23
C THR A 77 -9.20 -5.82 -9.75
N ALA A 78 -8.10 -5.75 -10.50
CA ALA A 78 -8.14 -5.64 -11.96
C ALA A 78 -8.50 -6.98 -12.61
N LYS A 79 -9.75 -7.09 -13.09
CA LYS A 79 -10.26 -8.31 -13.75
C LYS A 79 -9.70 -8.57 -15.15
N ARG A 80 -9.22 -7.53 -15.84
CA ARG A 80 -8.64 -7.62 -17.19
C ARG A 80 -7.11 -7.59 -17.11
N PRO A 81 -6.39 -8.47 -17.82
CA PRO A 81 -4.94 -8.53 -17.78
C PRO A 81 -4.29 -7.20 -18.18
N GLU A 82 -4.81 -6.53 -19.21
CA GLU A 82 -4.32 -5.22 -19.64
C GLU A 82 -4.45 -4.14 -18.56
N THR A 83 -5.57 -4.15 -17.81
CA THR A 83 -5.79 -3.20 -16.71
C THR A 83 -4.85 -3.49 -15.55
N ARG A 84 -4.60 -4.78 -15.27
CA ARG A 84 -3.64 -5.19 -14.25
C ARG A 84 -2.23 -4.72 -14.60
N GLN A 85 -1.80 -4.95 -15.83
CA GLN A 85 -0.48 -4.51 -16.31
C GLN A 85 -0.34 -2.98 -16.19
N ARG A 86 -1.33 -2.21 -16.64
CA ARG A 86 -1.31 -0.74 -16.49
C ARG A 86 -1.20 -0.27 -15.03
N ARG A 87 -1.80 -0.99 -14.08
CA ARG A 87 -1.69 -0.65 -12.64
C ARG A 87 -0.30 -0.99 -12.09
N ILE A 88 0.30 -2.07 -12.56
CA ILE A 88 1.67 -2.46 -12.23
C ILE A 88 2.65 -1.42 -12.75
N ASP A 89 2.60 -1.10 -14.04
CA ASP A 89 3.48 -0.10 -14.67
C ASP A 89 3.36 1.24 -13.95
N ARG A 90 2.12 1.66 -13.69
CA ARG A 90 1.84 2.88 -12.92
C ARG A 90 2.41 2.86 -11.51
N THR A 91 2.38 1.70 -10.85
CA THR A 91 2.93 1.55 -9.50
C THR A 91 4.44 1.73 -9.53
N VAL A 92 5.14 1.12 -10.49
CA VAL A 92 6.59 1.23 -10.65
C VAL A 92 7.02 2.66 -10.98
N GLU A 93 6.34 3.30 -11.95
CA GLU A 93 6.59 4.70 -12.33
C GLU A 93 6.49 5.65 -11.13
N LEU A 94 5.40 5.54 -10.36
CA LEU A 94 5.17 6.40 -9.20
C LEU A 94 6.14 6.06 -8.06
N ALA A 95 6.42 4.78 -7.83
CA ALA A 95 7.37 4.36 -6.82
C ALA A 95 8.79 4.88 -7.12
N ALA A 96 9.19 4.97 -8.40
CA ALA A 96 10.49 5.52 -8.79
C ALA A 96 10.69 6.96 -8.28
N VAL A 97 9.61 7.74 -8.16
CA VAL A 97 9.61 9.12 -7.63
C VAL A 97 9.06 9.22 -6.19
N ASN A 98 9.08 8.11 -5.44
CA ASN A 98 8.58 8.00 -4.06
C ASN A 98 7.10 8.34 -3.87
N ILE A 99 6.28 8.24 -4.93
CA ILE A 99 4.84 8.47 -4.88
C ILE A 99 4.10 7.14 -4.71
N ARG A 100 3.14 7.12 -3.77
CA ARG A 100 2.32 5.94 -3.47
C ARG A 100 1.10 5.88 -4.39
N ALA A 101 1.06 4.92 -5.29
CA ALA A 101 -0.08 4.71 -6.18
C ALA A 101 -1.41 4.53 -5.42
N ASN A 102 -2.52 4.90 -6.05
CA ASN A 102 -3.88 4.74 -5.51
C ASN A 102 -4.17 5.47 -4.17
N HIS A 103 -3.28 6.35 -3.70
CA HIS A 103 -3.51 7.21 -2.54
C HIS A 103 -4.38 8.43 -2.92
N PRO A 104 -5.26 8.97 -2.04
CA PRO A 104 -6.14 10.10 -2.36
C PRO A 104 -5.49 11.30 -3.05
N GLY A 105 -4.25 11.68 -2.67
CA GLY A 105 -3.51 12.77 -3.33
C GLY A 105 -3.02 12.46 -4.75
N VAL A 106 -2.95 11.18 -5.13
CA VAL A 106 -2.52 10.72 -6.46
C VAL A 106 -3.73 10.50 -7.39
N ARG A 107 -4.89 10.14 -6.82
CA ARG A 107 -6.15 9.97 -7.56
C ARG A 107 -6.65 11.27 -8.18
N ALA A 108 -6.39 12.42 -7.55
CA ALA A 108 -6.80 13.73 -8.04
C ALA A 108 -6.00 14.24 -9.26
N GLY A 109 -4.83 13.64 -9.54
CA GLY A 109 -3.92 14.05 -10.62
C GLY A 109 -3.94 13.13 -11.85
N ALA A 110 -4.92 12.25 -12.01
CA ALA A 110 -4.98 11.28 -13.12
C ALA A 110 -5.37 11.90 -14.49
N GLY A 111 -5.02 13.16 -14.71
CA GLY A 111 -4.94 13.79 -16.02
C GLY A 111 -3.49 14.16 -16.28
N ALA A 112 -2.86 13.47 -17.25
CA ALA A 112 -1.51 13.70 -17.76
C ALA A 112 -0.34 13.39 -16.80
N LEU A 113 0.18 12.15 -16.87
CA LEU A 113 1.64 12.03 -17.01
C LEU A 113 1.92 11.76 -18.50
N PRO A 114 2.88 12.48 -19.12
CA PRO A 114 3.21 12.29 -20.52
C PRO A 114 3.77 10.88 -20.73
N HIS A 115 3.21 10.17 -21.71
CA HIS A 115 3.86 8.99 -22.30
C HIS A 115 5.08 9.50 -23.08
N SER A 116 6.28 9.46 -22.49
CA SER A 116 7.54 9.79 -23.18
C SER A 116 8.71 9.73 -22.19
N VAL A 117 9.88 9.15 -22.47
CA VAL A 117 10.51 8.65 -23.71
C VAL A 117 11.47 7.54 -23.30
N ALA A 118 11.46 6.41 -24.03
CA ALA A 118 12.64 5.56 -24.16
C ALA A 118 13.37 6.00 -25.44
N VAL A 119 14.59 6.49 -25.29
CA VAL A 119 15.65 6.56 -26.31
C VAL A 119 16.91 6.05 -25.63
#